data_AF-A0A661CSS1-F1
#
_entry.id   AF-A0A661CSS1-F1
#
_cell.length_a   1.000
_cell.length_b   1.000
_cell.length_c   1.000
_cell.angle_alpha   90.00
_cell.angle_beta   90.00
_cell.angle_gamma   90.00
#
_symmetry.space_group_name_H-M   'P 1'
#
loop_
_entity.id
_entity.type
_entity.pdbx_description
1 polymer ?
#
loop_
_entity_poly.entity_id
_entity_poly.type
_entity_poly.pdbx_seq_one_letter_code
_entity_poly.pdbx_strand_id
1 'polypeptide(L)'
;MRTVVYESGQFVNVEYFFHQNLPAEIGAIKLWFQKEVFLVIVKPDDDSLEITKEQIDRVLEEEGYKSTQMSNEIPWKLAIGNHVRWIWALVNQQGYLDGLQFEFADNISQEQVIIQLIAIASRIDIKTVH
;
A
#
# COMPACT_ATOMS: atom_id res chain seq x y z
N MET A 1 -8.95 -14.31 0.31
CA MET A 1 -8.45 -12.99 -0.15
C MET A 1 -8.98 -12.55 -1.52
N ARG A 2 -9.11 -13.43 -2.54
CA ARG A 2 -9.60 -13.05 -3.89
C ARG A 2 -10.93 -12.25 -3.93
N THR A 3 -11.89 -12.60 -3.08
CA THR A 3 -13.24 -11.99 -3.08
C THR A 3 -13.23 -10.54 -2.56
N VAL A 4 -12.41 -10.25 -1.55
CA VAL A 4 -12.38 -8.95 -0.86
C VAL A 4 -11.87 -7.83 -1.76
N VAL A 5 -10.95 -8.15 -2.68
CA VAL A 5 -10.21 -7.17 -3.47
C VAL A 5 -11.08 -6.52 -4.55
N TYR A 6 -11.84 -7.32 -5.32
CA TYR A 6 -12.78 -6.78 -6.31
C TYR A 6 -13.98 -6.11 -5.64
N GLU A 7 -14.45 -6.66 -4.52
CA GLU A 7 -15.60 -6.13 -3.79
C GLU A 7 -15.35 -4.74 -3.18
N SER A 8 -14.08 -4.39 -2.92
CA SER A 8 -13.65 -3.10 -2.37
C SER A 8 -13.96 -1.91 -3.31
N GLY A 9 -14.23 -2.17 -4.59
CA GLY A 9 -14.47 -1.18 -5.63
C GLY A 9 -13.18 -0.57 -6.19
N GLN A 10 -13.31 0.52 -6.93
CA GLN A 10 -12.16 1.19 -7.56
C GLN A 10 -11.24 1.79 -6.50
N PHE A 11 -9.95 1.83 -6.83
CA PHE A 11 -8.94 2.54 -6.04
C PHE A 11 -9.10 4.05 -6.21
N VAL A 12 -9.19 4.79 -5.11
CA VAL A 12 -9.56 6.22 -5.13
C VAL A 12 -8.52 7.15 -4.55
N ASN A 13 -7.71 6.69 -3.59
CA ASN A 13 -6.78 7.57 -2.90
C ASN A 13 -5.61 6.81 -2.26
N VAL A 14 -4.48 7.48 -2.10
CA VAL A 14 -3.32 6.99 -1.34
C VAL A 14 -2.63 8.06 -0.53
N GLU A 15 -2.28 7.72 0.70
CA GLU A 15 -1.57 8.61 1.60
C GLU A 15 -0.41 7.87 2.22
N TYR A 16 0.73 8.55 2.33
CA TYR A 16 1.92 7.99 2.96
C TYR A 16 2.12 8.62 4.33
N PHE A 17 2.59 7.80 5.26
CA PHE A 17 2.99 8.21 6.59
C PHE A 17 4.50 8.05 6.71
N PHE A 18 5.19 9.12 7.11
CA PHE A 18 6.64 9.14 7.28
C PHE A 18 6.99 9.68 8.66
N HIS A 19 8.08 9.19 9.23
CA HIS A 19 8.57 9.72 10.50
C HIS A 19 9.05 11.17 10.30
N GLN A 20 8.74 12.07 11.24
CA GLN A 20 9.08 13.50 11.13
C GLN A 20 10.56 13.79 10.87
N ASN A 21 11.44 12.94 11.39
CA ASN A 21 12.88 13.09 11.26
C ASN A 21 13.45 12.41 10.00
N LEU A 22 12.65 11.57 9.31
CA LEU A 22 13.07 10.74 8.18
C LEU A 22 12.00 10.80 7.08
N PRO A 23 11.82 11.96 6.41
CA PRO A 23 10.74 12.18 5.44
C PRO A 23 10.83 11.33 4.17
N ALA A 24 11.96 10.65 3.96
CA ALA A 24 12.15 9.69 2.86
C ALA A 24 11.77 8.25 3.24
N GLU A 25 11.45 7.99 4.51
CA GLU A 25 11.15 6.65 5.03
C GLU A 25 9.65 6.51 5.28
N ILE A 26 8.99 5.84 4.33
CA ILE A 26 7.56 5.54 4.41
C ILE A 26 7.37 4.41 5.41
N GLY A 27 6.77 4.70 6.57
CA GLY A 27 6.45 3.69 7.59
C GLY A 27 5.06 3.07 7.40
N ALA A 28 4.13 3.79 6.76
CA ALA A 28 2.84 3.23 6.39
C ALA A 28 2.27 3.86 5.12
N ILE A 29 1.41 3.11 4.43
CA ILE A 29 0.66 3.55 3.26
C ILE A 29 -0.81 3.24 3.50
N LYS A 30 -1.65 4.28 3.43
CA LYS A 30 -3.10 4.16 3.50
C LYS A 30 -3.67 4.15 2.09
N LEU A 31 -4.44 3.12 1.80
CA LEU A 31 -5.03 2.83 0.50
C LEU A 31 -6.56 2.91 0.64
N TRP A 32 -7.17 3.85 -0.07
CA TRP A 32 -8.63 3.94 -0.13
C TRP A 32 -9.14 3.30 -1.41
N PHE A 33 -10.15 2.47 -1.24
CA PHE A 33 -11.05 1.99 -2.27
C PHE A 33 -12.43 2.59 -2.03
N GLN A 34 -13.32 2.50 -3.01
CA GLN A 34 -14.67 3.07 -2.90
C GLN A 34 -15.46 2.57 -1.69
N LYS A 35 -15.23 1.34 -1.24
CA LYS A 35 -15.98 0.71 -0.15
C LYS A 35 -15.14 0.37 1.07
N GLU A 36 -13.82 0.40 0.95
CA GLU A 36 -12.91 -0.13 1.97
C GLU A 36 -11.66 0.74 2.07
N VAL A 37 -11.07 0.79 3.25
CA VAL A 37 -9.78 1.46 3.49
C VAL A 37 -8.86 0.47 4.16
N PHE A 38 -7.64 0.37 3.63
CA PHE A 38 -6.60 -0.49 4.17
C PHE A 38 -5.39 0.35 4.52
N LEU A 39 -4.71 -0.04 5.59
CA LEU A 39 -3.43 0.50 5.96
C LEU A 39 -2.39 -0.62 5.85
N VAL A 40 -1.29 -0.34 5.16
CA VAL A 40 -0.12 -1.20 5.06
C VAL A 40 0.98 -0.55 5.90
N ILE A 41 1.53 -1.26 6.88
CA ILE A 41 2.50 -0.75 7.85
C ILE A 41 3.74 -1.62 7.80
N VAL A 42 4.94 -1.05 7.88
CA VAL A 42 6.15 -1.85 8.14
C VAL A 42 6.39 -1.97 9.64
N LYS A 43 6.65 -3.20 10.10
CA LYS A 43 7.02 -3.48 11.48
C LYS A 43 8.52 -3.22 11.66
N PRO A 44 8.91 -2.31 12.58
CA PRO A 44 10.32 -2.02 12.80
C PRO A 44 11.12 -3.21 13.36
N ASP A 45 10.45 -4.14 14.05
CA ASP A 45 11.10 -5.24 14.77
C ASP A 45 11.63 -6.35 13.85
N ASP A 46 10.93 -6.60 12.73
CA ASP A 46 11.21 -7.74 11.83
C ASP A 46 11.19 -7.37 10.34
N ASP A 47 11.07 -6.08 10.01
CA ASP A 47 10.98 -5.57 8.64
C ASP A 47 9.88 -6.27 7.81
N SER A 48 8.80 -6.74 8.45
CA SER A 48 7.64 -7.29 7.76
C SER A 48 6.54 -6.25 7.54
N LEU A 49 5.64 -6.50 6.59
CA LEU A 49 4.42 -5.73 6.39
C LEU A 49 3.26 -6.29 7.23
N GLU A 50 2.46 -5.39 7.77
CA GLU A 50 1.13 -5.67 8.31
C GLU A 50 0.07 -4.98 7.45
N ILE A 51 -1.07 -5.65 7.25
CA ILE A 51 -2.25 -5.06 6.60
C ILE A 51 -3.38 -5.03 7.62
N THR A 52 -3.93 -3.85 7.87
CA THR A 52 -5.05 -3.67 8.80
C THR A 52 -6.14 -2.76 8.21
N LYS A 53 -7.36 -2.91 8.72
CA LYS A 53 -8.47 -1.97 8.49
C LYS A 53 -8.68 -1.02 9.66
N GLU A 54 -7.91 -1.19 10.73
CA GLU A 54 -8.02 -0.36 11.93
C GLU A 54 -7.60 1.08 11.61
N GLN A 55 -8.35 2.03 12.16
CA GLN A 55 -8.07 3.46 12.00
C GLN A 55 -7.01 3.89 13.00
N ILE A 56 -5.75 3.62 12.68
CA ILE A 56 -4.61 3.91 13.56
C ILE A 56 -3.92 5.25 13.23
N ASP A 57 -4.53 6.11 12.42
CA ASP A 57 -3.98 7.41 12.03
C ASP A 57 -3.48 8.22 13.24
N ARG A 58 -4.30 8.28 14.31
CA ARG A 58 -3.94 8.98 15.55
C ARG A 58 -2.75 8.36 16.26
N VAL A 59 -2.63 7.03 16.23
CA VAL A 59 -1.50 6.32 16.85
C VAL A 59 -0.22 6.67 16.10
N LEU A 60 -0.25 6.65 14.77
CA LEU A 60 0.87 7.08 13.94
C LEU A 60 1.24 8.55 14.20
N GLU A 61 0.26 9.45 14.28
CA GLU A 61 0.51 10.85 14.62
C GLU A 61 1.15 11.04 16.00
N GLU A 62 0.68 10.30 17.01
CA GLU A 62 1.24 10.30 18.38
C GLU A 62 2.69 9.74 18.41
N GLU A 63 2.99 8.79 17.54
CA GLU A 63 4.34 8.25 17.31
C GLU A 63 5.22 9.17 16.46
N GLY A 64 4.73 10.35 16.07
CA GLY A 64 5.50 11.36 15.35
C GLY A 64 5.55 11.15 13.85
N TYR A 65 4.64 10.38 13.27
CA TYR A 65 4.45 10.33 11.82
C TYR A 65 3.73 11.59 11.31
N LYS A 66 4.01 11.94 10.06
CA LYS A 66 3.26 12.92 9.27
C LYS A 66 2.73 12.25 8.02
N SER A 67 1.53 12.65 7.61
CA SER A 67 0.90 12.13 6.40
C SER A 67 1.10 13.08 5.21
N THR A 68 1.16 12.52 4.00
CA THR A 68 1.09 13.29 2.75
C THR A 68 0.28 12.54 1.68
N GLN A 69 -0.52 13.30 0.94
CA GLN A 69 -1.36 12.81 -0.14
C GLN A 69 -0.51 12.52 -1.39
N MET A 70 -0.59 11.31 -1.93
CA MET A 70 0.26 10.85 -3.04
C MET A 70 -0.51 10.46 -4.30
N SER A 71 -1.84 10.63 -4.30
CA SER A 71 -2.72 10.25 -5.40
C SER A 71 -2.39 10.85 -6.77
N ASN A 72 -1.79 12.04 -6.81
CA ASN A 72 -1.42 12.70 -8.06
C ASN A 72 -0.05 12.28 -8.60
N GLU A 73 0.72 11.51 -7.83
CA GLU A 73 2.07 11.08 -8.17
C GLU A 73 2.07 9.71 -8.85
N ILE A 74 3.07 9.45 -9.71
CA ILE A 74 3.30 8.12 -10.28
C ILE A 74 3.89 7.22 -9.18
N PRO A 75 3.45 5.96 -9.03
CA PRO A 75 2.55 5.21 -9.95
C PRO A 75 1.04 5.36 -9.69
N TRP A 76 0.63 5.97 -8.59
CA TRP A 76 -0.77 5.96 -8.12
C TRP A 76 -1.73 6.67 -9.05
N LYS A 77 -1.30 7.76 -9.67
CA LYS A 77 -2.11 8.47 -10.67
C LYS A 77 -2.59 7.55 -11.79
N LEU A 78 -1.81 6.54 -12.14
CA LEU A 78 -2.16 5.56 -13.18
C LEU A 78 -3.08 4.45 -12.63
N ALA A 79 -3.00 4.14 -11.35
CA ALA A 79 -3.81 3.13 -10.69
C ALA A 79 -5.19 3.64 -10.26
N ILE A 80 -5.33 4.92 -9.92
CA ILE A 80 -6.58 5.51 -9.46
C ILE A 80 -7.67 5.40 -10.53
N GLY A 81 -8.87 5.03 -10.09
CA GLY A 81 -10.03 4.75 -10.94
C GLY A 81 -10.10 3.30 -11.42
N ASN A 82 -9.03 2.50 -11.27
CA ASN A 82 -9.05 1.09 -11.63
C ASN A 82 -9.45 0.20 -10.45
N HIS A 83 -10.01 -0.97 -10.74
CA HIS A 83 -10.15 -2.06 -9.77
C HIS A 83 -8.81 -2.78 -9.57
N VAL A 84 -8.60 -3.31 -8.37
CA VAL A 84 -7.53 -4.29 -8.15
C VAL A 84 -8.04 -5.64 -8.63
N ARG A 85 -7.29 -6.28 -9.52
CA ARG A 85 -7.60 -7.62 -10.04
C ARG A 85 -7.08 -8.72 -9.15
N TRP A 86 -5.86 -8.55 -8.69
CA TRP A 86 -5.23 -9.45 -7.74
C TRP A 86 -4.23 -8.69 -6.87
N ILE A 87 -4.01 -9.28 -5.69
CA ILE A 87 -2.93 -8.91 -4.78
C ILE A 87 -2.13 -10.18 -4.56
N TRP A 88 -0.82 -10.07 -4.68
CA TRP A 88 0.12 -11.14 -4.39
C TRP A 88 0.90 -10.79 -3.11
N ALA A 89 0.85 -11.68 -2.12
CA ALA A 89 1.64 -11.58 -0.91
C ALA A 89 3.02 -12.19 -1.16
N LEU A 90 4.07 -11.39 -0.93
CA LEU A 90 5.46 -11.81 -1.05
C LEU A 90 5.94 -12.22 0.35
N VAL A 91 5.96 -13.51 0.61
CA VAL A 91 6.34 -14.08 1.91
C VAL A 91 7.73 -14.68 1.81
N ASN A 92 8.61 -14.36 2.76
CA ASN A 92 9.98 -14.86 2.77
C ASN A 92 10.10 -16.27 3.36
N GLN A 93 11.32 -16.81 3.36
CA GLN A 93 11.61 -18.17 3.84
C GLN A 93 11.31 -18.39 5.33
N GLN A 94 11.18 -17.32 6.12
CA GLN A 94 10.85 -17.37 7.54
C GLN A 94 9.34 -17.22 7.80
N GLY A 95 8.55 -16.96 6.76
CA GLY A 95 7.10 -16.78 6.84
C GLY A 95 6.64 -15.34 7.04
N TYR A 96 7.55 -14.36 7.00
CA TYR A 96 7.20 -12.94 7.11
C TYR A 96 6.73 -12.36 5.77
N LEU A 97 5.77 -11.44 5.84
CA LEU A 97 5.25 -10.74 4.66
C LEU A 97 6.19 -9.59 4.30
N ASP A 98 7.13 -9.81 3.38
CA ASP A 98 8.11 -8.79 2.98
C ASP A 98 7.55 -7.84 1.90
N GLY A 99 6.43 -8.16 1.28
CA GLY A 99 5.89 -7.32 0.23
C GLY A 99 4.48 -7.66 -0.23
N LEU A 100 3.90 -6.72 -0.96
CA LEU A 100 2.62 -6.84 -1.63
C LEU A 100 2.75 -6.36 -3.06
N GLN A 101 2.25 -7.13 -4.02
CA GLN A 101 2.15 -6.71 -5.41
C GLN A 101 0.69 -6.61 -5.81
N PHE A 102 0.30 -5.48 -6.36
CA PHE A 102 -1.06 -5.17 -6.81
C PHE A 102 -1.07 -5.06 -8.32
N GLU A 103 -2.07 -5.65 -8.97
CA GLU A 103 -2.42 -5.33 -10.35
C GLU A 103 -3.71 -4.54 -10.40
N PHE A 104 -3.64 -3.35 -10.98
CA PHE A 104 -4.76 -2.46 -11.20
C PHE A 104 -5.11 -2.43 -12.69
N ALA A 105 -6.36 -2.76 -13.03
CA ALA A 105 -6.98 -2.41 -14.32
C ALA A 105 -8.46 -2.82 -14.34
N ASP A 106 -9.28 -2.09 -15.10
CA ASP A 106 -10.74 -2.22 -15.07
C ASP A 106 -11.26 -3.39 -15.93
N ASN A 107 -10.58 -3.68 -17.05
CA ASN A 107 -10.99 -4.76 -17.98
C ASN A 107 -9.81 -5.37 -18.73
N ILE A 108 -9.90 -6.64 -19.13
CA ILE A 108 -8.78 -7.45 -19.67
C ILE A 108 -8.04 -6.75 -20.83
N SER A 109 -8.71 -5.91 -21.63
CA SER A 109 -8.12 -5.17 -22.74
C SER A 109 -7.36 -3.89 -22.35
N GLN A 110 -7.51 -3.40 -21.13
CA GLN A 110 -6.83 -2.21 -20.64
C GLN A 110 -5.39 -2.55 -20.20
N GLU A 111 -4.47 -1.63 -20.49
CA GLU A 111 -3.11 -1.67 -19.93
C GLU A 111 -3.16 -1.69 -18.40
N GLN A 112 -2.38 -2.60 -17.82
CA GLN A 112 -2.33 -2.81 -16.38
C GLN A 112 -1.28 -1.94 -15.72
N VAL A 113 -1.55 -1.55 -14.47
CA VAL A 113 -0.57 -0.90 -13.61
C VAL A 113 -0.22 -1.87 -12.49
N ILE A 114 1.02 -2.36 -12.47
CA ILE A 114 1.50 -3.24 -11.40
C ILE A 114 2.35 -2.42 -10.43
N ILE A 115 1.91 -2.34 -9.18
CA ILE A 115 2.61 -1.64 -8.09
C ILE A 115 3.03 -2.66 -7.04
N GLN A 116 4.30 -2.63 -6.66
CA GLN A 116 4.85 -3.48 -5.61
C GLN A 116 5.29 -2.61 -4.43
N LEU A 117 4.82 -2.99 -3.24
CA LEU A 117 5.25 -2.48 -1.93
C LEU A 117 6.20 -3.51 -1.32
N ILE A 118 7.37 -3.09 -0.86
CA ILE A 118 8.36 -3.98 -0.26
C ILE A 118 8.83 -3.37 1.05
N ALA A 119 8.79 -4.13 2.14
CA ALA A 119 9.46 -3.77 3.36
C ALA A 119 10.97 -3.99 3.20
N ILE A 120 11.76 -2.94 3.35
CA ILE A 120 13.23 -2.98 3.27
C ILE A 120 13.77 -1.95 4.25
N ALA A 121 14.56 -2.38 5.24
CA ALA A 121 15.21 -1.49 6.21
C ALA A 121 14.20 -0.57 6.93
N SER A 122 13.17 -1.18 7.51
CA SER A 122 12.10 -0.54 8.29
C SER A 122 11.35 0.58 7.56
N ARG A 123 11.32 0.51 6.22
CA ARG A 123 10.52 1.38 5.35
C ARG A 123 9.84 0.58 4.25
N ILE A 124 8.81 1.17 3.66
CA ILE A 124 8.13 0.67 2.47
C ILE A 124 8.75 1.32 1.23
N ASP A 125 9.36 0.50 0.39
CA ASP A 125 9.82 0.89 -0.95
C ASP A 125 8.71 0.57 -1.98
N ILE A 126 8.51 1.47 -2.94
CA ILE A 126 7.46 1.34 -3.97
C ILE A 126 8.09 1.20 -5.34
N LYS A 127 7.68 0.17 -6.08
CA LYS A 127 8.16 -0.09 -7.45
C LYS A 127 7.00 -0.29 -8.40
N THR A 128 7.21 0.12 -9.65
CA THR A 128 6.34 -0.29 -10.76
C THR A 128 6.98 -1.50 -11.43
N VAL A 129 6.17 -2.50 -11.79
CA VAL A 129 6.63 -3.68 -12.52
C VAL A 129 6.09 -3.62 -13.95
N HIS A 130 6.95 -3.89 -14.92
CA HIS A 130 6.65 -3.86 -16.36
C HIS A 130 6.71 -5.26 -16.96
#